data_AF-C1MYH7-F1
#
_entry.id   AF-C1MYH7-F1
#
_cell.length_a   1.000
_cell.length_b   1.000
_cell.length_c   1.000
_cell.angle_alpha   90.00
_cell.angle_beta   90.00
_cell.angle_gamma   90.00
#
_symmetry.space_group_name_H-M   'P 1'
#
loop_
_entity.id
_entity.type
_entity.pdbx_description
1 polymer ?
#
loop_
_entity_poly.entity_id
_entity_poly.type
_entity_poly.pdbx_seq_one_letter_code
_entity_poly.pdbx_strand_id
1 'polypeptide(L)'
;MAPPPLTGPAEAADLAKRDALRAAKASWHANERATLSAKHFVGDGDVGVRTTLRSSDLAPGANAIHVRNATDCEYVLESDVRVAKVFVEACARCVVTVRCAVVTEHLEAWGCDALTLRCEAPIATVQLDGMKDATVTYAKRTFFGAVVHATCDGFLNLSLARGEGEGEGEGEGEGEPPVVVDLVAAEVRSIHWSPYDRVGEVDADP
;
A
#
# COMPACT_ATOMS: atom_id res chain seq x y z
N MET A 1 -62.19 8.26 14.12
CA MET A 1 -61.10 9.10 14.65
C MET A 1 -59.90 8.93 13.75
N ALA A 2 -59.44 10.01 13.09
CA ALA A 2 -58.18 10.00 12.36
C ALA A 2 -57.03 10.14 13.38
N PRO A 3 -55.87 9.46 13.18
CA PRO A 3 -54.72 9.68 14.06
C PRO A 3 -54.28 11.15 14.00
N PRO A 4 -53.80 11.73 15.11
CA PRO A 4 -53.38 13.11 15.15
C PRO A 4 -52.17 13.34 14.22
N PRO A 5 -52.02 14.54 13.63
CA PRO A 5 -50.88 14.85 12.77
C PRO A 5 -49.60 14.86 13.61
N LEU A 6 -48.68 13.94 13.30
CA LEU A 6 -47.37 13.82 13.92
C LEU A 6 -46.43 14.89 13.33
N THR A 7 -46.30 16.04 13.98
CA THR A 7 -45.30 17.06 13.60
C THR A 7 -44.79 17.85 14.81
N GLY A 8 -44.18 17.15 15.77
CA GLY A 8 -43.36 17.82 16.77
C GLY A 8 -42.01 18.26 16.18
N PRO A 9 -41.40 19.37 16.64
CA PRO A 9 -40.07 19.80 16.18
C PRO A 9 -38.98 18.73 16.42
N ALA A 10 -39.14 17.90 17.45
CA ALA A 10 -38.27 16.76 17.72
C ALA A 10 -38.39 15.64 16.67
N GLU A 11 -39.61 15.29 16.24
CA GLU A 11 -39.85 14.26 15.22
C GLU A 11 -39.35 14.72 13.84
N ALA A 12 -39.49 16.00 13.52
CA ALA A 12 -38.94 16.60 12.31
C ALA A 12 -37.39 16.59 12.30
N ALA A 13 -36.78 16.91 13.45
CA ALA A 13 -35.33 16.85 13.62
C ALA A 13 -34.79 15.41 13.51
N ASP A 14 -35.49 14.43 14.10
CA ASP A 14 -35.14 13.02 14.00
C ASP A 14 -35.27 12.49 12.58
N LEU A 15 -36.32 12.89 11.84
CA LEU A 15 -36.48 12.54 10.44
C LEU A 15 -35.35 13.13 9.58
N ALA A 16 -35.04 14.41 9.77
CA ALA A 16 -33.94 15.07 9.06
C ALA A 16 -32.59 14.40 9.35
N LYS A 17 -32.33 14.03 10.61
CA LYS A 17 -31.12 13.28 11.01
C LYS A 17 -31.06 11.91 10.33
N ARG A 18 -32.17 11.16 10.28
CA ARG A 18 -32.23 9.84 9.63
C ARG A 18 -31.99 9.95 8.12
N ASP A 19 -32.54 10.98 7.48
CA ASP A 19 -32.35 11.21 6.05
C ASP A 19 -30.92 11.64 5.73
N ALA A 20 -30.32 12.50 6.57
CA ALA A 20 -28.90 12.87 6.46
C ALA A 20 -27.98 11.65 6.62
N LEU A 21 -28.23 10.78 7.61
CA LEU A 21 -27.48 9.54 7.80
C LEU A 21 -27.63 8.58 6.61
N ARG A 22 -28.84 8.48 6.03
CA ARG A 22 -29.08 7.66 4.84
C ARG A 22 -28.32 8.21 3.62
N ALA A 23 -28.33 9.52 3.41
CA ALA A 23 -27.59 10.18 2.34
C ALA A 23 -26.07 10.04 2.50
N ALA A 24 -25.57 10.18 3.74
CA ALA A 24 -24.16 9.97 4.06
C ALA A 24 -23.73 8.52 3.79
N LYS A 25 -24.54 7.53 4.22
CA LYS A 25 -24.28 6.11 3.94
C LYS A 25 -24.29 5.80 2.44
N ALA A 26 -25.24 6.37 1.69
CA ALA A 26 -25.31 6.20 0.24
C ALA A 26 -24.06 6.78 -0.46
N SER A 27 -23.63 7.97 -0.05
CA SER A 27 -22.42 8.63 -0.57
C SER A 27 -21.16 7.82 -0.23
N TRP A 28 -21.06 7.30 0.99
CA TRP A 28 -19.96 6.43 1.41
C TRP A 28 -19.84 5.19 0.53
N HIS A 29 -20.96 4.47 0.32
CA HIS A 29 -20.97 3.31 -0.58
C HIS A 29 -20.65 3.67 -2.05
N ALA A 30 -21.03 4.87 -2.51
CA ALA A 30 -20.68 5.32 -3.85
C ALA A 30 -19.17 5.56 -3.99
N ASN A 31 -18.55 6.19 -3.00
CA ASN A 31 -17.11 6.42 -2.95
C ASN A 31 -16.32 5.12 -2.82
N GLU A 32 -16.81 4.17 -2.02
CA GLU A 32 -16.22 2.85 -1.86
C GLU A 32 -16.20 2.10 -3.21
N ARG A 33 -17.32 2.08 -3.93
CA ARG A 33 -17.39 1.49 -5.29
C ARG A 33 -16.44 2.18 -6.26
N ALA A 34 -16.39 3.52 -6.25
CA ALA A 34 -15.49 4.28 -7.11
C ALA A 34 -14.01 3.95 -6.81
N THR A 35 -13.66 3.86 -5.53
CA THR A 35 -12.30 3.52 -5.07
C THR A 35 -11.90 2.11 -5.50
N LEU A 36 -12.81 1.14 -5.37
CA LEU A 36 -12.57 -0.23 -5.85
C LEU A 36 -12.43 -0.27 -7.38
N SER A 37 -13.29 0.43 -8.12
CA SER A 37 -13.22 0.47 -9.59
C SER A 37 -11.95 1.14 -10.13
N ALA A 38 -11.30 1.97 -9.32
CA ALA A 38 -10.05 2.63 -9.66
C ALA A 38 -8.81 1.75 -9.41
N LYS A 39 -8.98 0.53 -8.87
CA LYS A 39 -7.89 -0.42 -8.64
C LYS A 39 -7.86 -1.48 -9.74
N HIS A 40 -6.69 -1.74 -10.29
CA HIS A 40 -6.42 -2.97 -11.00
C HIS A 40 -5.99 -4.03 -9.98
N PHE A 41 -6.78 -5.09 -9.87
CA PHE A 41 -6.50 -6.20 -8.96
C PHE A 41 -5.76 -7.30 -9.70
N VAL A 42 -4.74 -7.84 -9.05
CA VAL A 42 -3.99 -9.01 -9.50
C VAL A 42 -3.77 -9.93 -8.30
N GLY A 43 -3.61 -11.23 -8.55
CA GLY A 43 -3.71 -12.24 -7.51
C GLY A 43 -5.14 -12.76 -7.39
N ASP A 44 -5.59 -13.00 -6.16
CA ASP A 44 -6.82 -13.71 -5.80
C ASP A 44 -6.80 -15.23 -6.03
N GLY A 45 -5.96 -15.90 -5.26
CA GLY A 45 -5.84 -17.37 -5.25
C GLY A 45 -4.71 -17.90 -6.12
N ASP A 46 -3.88 -17.01 -6.66
CA ASP A 46 -2.67 -17.37 -7.40
C ASP A 46 -1.70 -18.17 -6.52
N VAL A 47 -1.14 -19.25 -7.09
CA VAL A 47 -0.11 -20.08 -6.46
C VAL A 47 1.01 -20.37 -7.46
N GLY A 48 2.25 -20.01 -7.12
CA GLY A 48 3.42 -20.36 -7.94
C GLY A 48 3.56 -19.58 -9.25
N VAL A 49 2.81 -18.48 -9.44
CA VAL A 49 2.78 -17.76 -10.71
C VAL A 49 3.85 -16.68 -10.79
N ARG A 50 4.24 -16.35 -12.02
CA ARG A 50 5.05 -15.16 -12.33
C ARG A 50 4.30 -14.29 -13.31
N THR A 51 4.05 -13.04 -12.93
CA THR A 51 3.23 -12.10 -13.70
C THR A 51 3.96 -10.79 -13.87
N THR A 52 4.02 -10.31 -15.11
CA THR A 52 4.53 -8.97 -15.43
C THR A 52 3.33 -8.11 -15.82
N LEU A 53 3.12 -7.01 -15.12
CA LEU A 53 2.06 -6.04 -15.38
C LEU A 53 2.62 -4.85 -16.16
N ARG A 54 2.05 -4.62 -17.33
CA ARG A 54 2.30 -3.48 -18.23
C ARG A 54 1.10 -2.55 -18.26
N SER A 55 1.27 -1.37 -18.85
CA SER A 55 0.16 -0.41 -18.98
C SER A 55 -1.03 -0.98 -19.76
N SER A 56 -0.77 -1.86 -20.73
CA SER A 56 -1.82 -2.55 -21.52
C SER A 56 -2.69 -3.49 -20.70
N ASP A 57 -2.21 -3.95 -19.55
CA ASP A 57 -2.88 -4.98 -18.75
C ASP A 57 -3.86 -4.36 -17.74
N LEU A 58 -3.69 -3.06 -17.46
CA LEU A 58 -4.48 -2.37 -16.45
C LEU A 58 -5.95 -2.23 -16.86
N ALA A 59 -6.82 -2.31 -15.86
CA ALA A 59 -8.24 -2.07 -16.07
C ALA A 59 -8.44 -0.61 -16.53
N PRO A 60 -9.42 -0.34 -17.43
CA PRO A 60 -9.68 1.02 -17.89
C PRO A 60 -9.93 1.98 -16.72
N GLY A 61 -9.14 3.06 -16.66
CA GLY A 61 -9.25 4.06 -15.60
C GLY A 61 -8.63 3.64 -14.26
N ALA A 62 -7.95 2.49 -14.18
CA ALA A 62 -7.21 2.10 -12.99
C ALA A 62 -6.09 3.12 -12.69
N ASN A 63 -6.06 3.61 -11.46
CA ASN A 63 -5.05 4.51 -10.95
C ASN A 63 -4.29 3.91 -9.77
N ALA A 64 -4.51 2.64 -9.46
CA ALA A 64 -3.78 1.90 -8.43
C ALA A 64 -3.66 0.43 -8.82
N ILE A 65 -2.61 -0.24 -8.35
CA ILE A 65 -2.44 -1.68 -8.45
C ILE A 65 -2.59 -2.29 -7.06
N HIS A 66 -3.34 -3.39 -6.98
CA HIS A 66 -3.55 -4.14 -5.75
C HIS A 66 -3.23 -5.62 -5.98
N VAL A 67 -2.07 -6.04 -5.48
CA VAL A 67 -1.67 -7.46 -5.45
C VAL A 67 -2.27 -8.06 -4.19
N ARG A 68 -3.04 -9.14 -4.28
CA ARG A 68 -3.64 -9.73 -3.08
C ARG A 68 -3.83 -11.24 -3.10
N ASN A 69 -3.91 -11.85 -1.92
CA ASN A 69 -4.31 -13.26 -1.74
C ASN A 69 -3.50 -14.24 -2.60
N ALA A 70 -2.18 -14.05 -2.70
CA ALA A 70 -1.29 -14.83 -3.55
C ALA A 70 -0.24 -15.58 -2.72
N THR A 71 0.20 -16.75 -3.18
CA THR A 71 1.17 -17.58 -2.46
C THR A 71 2.28 -18.08 -3.38
N ASP A 72 3.54 -17.97 -2.99
CA ASP A 72 4.70 -18.40 -3.80
C ASP A 72 4.77 -17.72 -5.18
N CYS A 73 4.39 -16.44 -5.26
CA CYS A 73 4.25 -15.72 -6.53
C CYS A 73 5.27 -14.59 -6.73
N GLU A 74 5.49 -14.20 -7.98
CA GLU A 74 6.31 -13.06 -8.36
C GLU A 74 5.52 -12.11 -9.26
N TYR A 75 5.45 -10.84 -8.86
CA TYR A 75 4.81 -9.77 -9.63
C TYR A 75 5.81 -8.69 -9.97
N VAL A 76 5.89 -8.30 -11.25
CA VAL A 76 6.73 -7.20 -11.72
C VAL A 76 5.84 -6.11 -12.30
N LEU A 77 5.88 -4.92 -11.72
CA LEU A 77 5.17 -3.74 -12.21
C LEU A 77 6.13 -2.96 -13.11
N GLU A 78 5.94 -3.04 -14.42
CA GLU A 78 6.91 -2.54 -15.41
C GLU A 78 6.95 -1.02 -15.52
N SER A 79 8.06 -0.50 -16.05
CA SER A 79 8.34 0.95 -16.11
C SER A 79 7.38 1.74 -16.99
N ASP A 80 6.65 1.08 -17.89
CA ASP A 80 5.61 1.71 -18.70
C ASP A 80 4.30 1.95 -17.94
N VAL A 81 4.14 1.37 -16.74
CA VAL A 81 3.00 1.59 -15.84
C VAL A 81 3.13 2.92 -15.08
N ARG A 82 2.00 3.61 -14.89
CA ARG A 82 1.89 4.77 -14.02
C ARG A 82 0.63 4.73 -13.18
N VAL A 83 0.78 4.75 -11.86
CA VAL A 83 -0.33 4.68 -10.90
C VAL A 83 -0.12 5.66 -9.74
N ALA A 84 -1.18 5.99 -9.01
CA ALA A 84 -1.12 6.81 -7.82
C ALA A 84 -0.55 6.04 -6.62
N LYS A 85 -0.94 4.78 -6.44
CA LYS A 85 -0.57 3.93 -5.29
C LYS A 85 -0.42 2.46 -5.68
N VAL A 86 0.37 1.73 -4.89
CA VAL A 86 0.51 0.27 -4.94
C VAL A 86 0.13 -0.32 -3.59
N PHE A 87 -0.65 -1.40 -3.61
CA PHE A 87 -1.11 -2.13 -2.44
C PHE A 87 -0.71 -3.62 -2.54
N VAL A 88 -0.31 -4.23 -1.42
CA VAL A 88 -0.03 -5.67 -1.31
C VAL A 88 -0.76 -6.24 -0.07
N GLU A 89 -1.70 -7.16 -0.27
CA GLU A 89 -2.57 -7.65 0.80
C GLU A 89 -2.57 -9.17 0.90
N ALA A 90 -2.42 -9.72 2.10
CA ALA A 90 -2.64 -11.14 2.37
C ALA A 90 -1.85 -12.09 1.44
N CYS A 91 -0.60 -11.72 1.12
CA CYS A 91 0.29 -12.51 0.29
C CYS A 91 1.30 -13.30 1.14
N ALA A 92 1.63 -14.52 0.72
CA ALA A 92 2.60 -15.38 1.41
C ALA A 92 3.75 -15.76 0.47
N ARG A 93 5.00 -15.63 0.92
CA ARG A 93 6.22 -15.99 0.15
C ARG A 93 6.22 -15.38 -1.25
N CYS A 94 5.82 -14.12 -1.35
CA CYS A 94 5.71 -13.42 -2.63
C CYS A 94 6.84 -12.40 -2.81
N VAL A 95 7.16 -12.14 -4.07
CA VAL A 95 8.07 -11.07 -4.49
C VAL A 95 7.29 -10.05 -5.33
N VAL A 96 7.34 -8.78 -4.95
CA VAL A 96 6.77 -7.69 -5.75
C VAL A 96 7.87 -6.71 -6.12
N THR A 97 8.15 -6.60 -7.42
CA THR A 97 9.14 -5.67 -7.98
C THR A 97 8.44 -4.48 -8.60
N VAL A 98 8.77 -3.28 -8.14
CA VAL A 98 8.15 -2.02 -8.57
C VAL A 98 9.17 -1.24 -9.40
N ARG A 99 8.99 -1.25 -10.73
CA ARG A 99 9.74 -0.41 -11.70
C ARG A 99 8.92 0.76 -12.22
N CYS A 100 7.62 0.75 -11.93
CA CYS A 100 6.65 1.71 -12.43
C CYS A 100 6.68 3.03 -11.66
N ALA A 101 6.13 4.08 -12.28
CA ALA A 101 5.99 5.37 -11.63
C ALA A 101 4.78 5.35 -10.67
N VAL A 102 5.04 5.41 -9.36
CA VAL A 102 4.02 5.59 -8.32
C VAL A 102 3.99 7.06 -7.92
N VAL A 103 2.95 7.80 -8.33
CA VAL A 103 2.91 9.27 -8.23
C VAL A 103 3.04 9.78 -6.80
N THR A 104 2.46 9.05 -5.84
CA THR A 104 2.59 9.43 -4.43
C THR A 104 3.87 8.91 -3.81
N GLU A 105 4.59 8.03 -4.49
CA GLU A 105 5.75 7.28 -3.96
C GLU A 105 5.42 6.50 -2.67
N HIS A 106 4.15 6.14 -2.49
CA HIS A 106 3.66 5.34 -1.36
C HIS A 106 3.28 3.92 -1.80
N LEU A 107 3.77 2.94 -1.06
CA LEU A 107 3.37 1.54 -1.14
C LEU A 107 2.87 1.07 0.24
N GLU A 108 1.70 0.45 0.27
CA GLU A 108 1.10 -0.09 1.49
C GLU A 108 1.03 -1.62 1.37
N ALA A 109 1.56 -2.34 2.36
CA ALA A 109 1.43 -3.78 2.45
C ALA A 109 0.88 -4.20 3.81
N TRP A 110 -0.06 -5.14 3.82
CA TRP A 110 -0.61 -5.66 5.07
C TRP A 110 -0.96 -7.14 5.05
N GLY A 111 -0.92 -7.77 6.23
CA GLY A 111 -1.33 -9.15 6.44
C GLY A 111 -0.52 -10.17 5.65
N CYS A 112 0.73 -9.86 5.30
CA CYS A 112 1.57 -10.73 4.47
C CYS A 112 2.58 -11.54 5.31
N ASP A 113 2.98 -12.70 4.79
CA ASP A 113 3.96 -13.61 5.39
C ASP A 113 5.15 -13.80 4.43
N ALA A 114 6.39 -13.54 4.86
CA ALA A 114 7.61 -13.64 4.07
C ALA A 114 7.53 -12.86 2.73
N LEU A 115 7.15 -11.58 2.80
CA LEU A 115 7.05 -10.71 1.61
C LEU A 115 8.40 -10.07 1.25
N THR A 116 8.76 -10.09 -0.04
CA THR A 116 9.88 -9.31 -0.57
C THR A 116 9.38 -8.20 -1.47
N LEU A 117 9.73 -6.95 -1.14
CA LEU A 117 9.48 -5.76 -1.95
C LEU A 117 10.79 -5.29 -2.57
N ARG A 118 10.81 -5.09 -3.89
CA ARG A 118 11.95 -4.50 -4.61
C ARG A 118 11.53 -3.17 -5.23
N CYS A 119 12.03 -2.07 -4.67
CA CYS A 119 11.78 -0.72 -5.13
C CYS A 119 12.86 -0.32 -6.14
N GLU A 120 12.63 -0.62 -7.42
CA GLU A 120 13.49 -0.26 -8.56
C GLU A 120 13.12 1.11 -9.18
N ALA A 121 12.03 1.72 -8.69
CA ALA A 121 11.62 3.09 -8.92
C ALA A 121 11.43 3.84 -7.58
N PRO A 122 11.30 5.18 -7.58
CA PRO A 122 11.07 5.95 -6.35
C PRO A 122 9.84 5.48 -5.57
N ILE A 123 10.06 5.05 -4.32
CA ILE A 123 9.02 4.70 -3.34
C ILE A 123 9.46 5.25 -1.98
N ALA A 124 9.31 6.56 -1.80
CA ALA A 124 9.72 7.26 -0.60
C ALA A 124 9.14 6.65 0.68
N THR A 125 7.89 6.18 0.66
CA THR A 125 7.23 5.62 1.85
C THR A 125 6.75 4.20 1.60
N VAL A 126 7.20 3.26 2.42
CA VAL A 126 6.61 1.92 2.53
C VAL A 126 5.92 1.80 3.88
N GLN A 127 4.63 1.44 3.87
CA GLN A 127 3.86 1.17 5.08
C GLN A 127 3.60 -0.33 5.21
N LEU A 128 3.94 -0.91 6.34
CA LEU A 128 3.84 -2.34 6.63
C LEU A 128 2.94 -2.56 7.86
N ASP A 129 1.81 -3.25 7.71
CA ASP A 129 0.92 -3.54 8.84
C ASP A 129 0.58 -5.03 8.95
N GLY A 130 0.69 -5.62 10.14
CA GLY A 130 0.34 -7.03 10.34
C GLY A 130 1.20 -8.00 9.53
N MET A 131 2.49 -7.69 9.36
CA MET A 131 3.43 -8.52 8.62
C MET A 131 4.03 -9.62 9.50
N LYS A 132 4.35 -10.76 8.90
CA LYS A 132 5.28 -11.73 9.47
C LYS A 132 6.44 -11.91 8.50
N ASP A 133 7.63 -11.45 8.86
CA ASP A 133 8.81 -11.44 7.99
C ASP A 133 8.62 -10.63 6.69
N ALA A 134 9.38 -9.54 6.53
CA ALA A 134 9.40 -8.77 5.30
C ALA A 134 10.81 -8.28 4.96
N THR A 135 11.10 -8.20 3.66
CA THR A 135 12.32 -7.58 3.14
C THR A 135 11.95 -6.48 2.17
N VAL A 136 12.47 -5.28 2.39
CA VAL A 136 12.36 -4.15 1.47
C VAL A 136 13.76 -3.84 0.94
N THR A 137 13.92 -3.90 -0.38
CA THR A 137 15.17 -3.56 -1.05
C THR A 137 14.95 -2.36 -1.95
N TYR A 138 15.75 -1.32 -1.76
CA TYR A 138 15.77 -0.17 -2.64
C TYR A 138 16.92 -0.26 -3.64
N ALA A 139 16.64 0.00 -4.91
CA ALA A 139 17.70 0.08 -5.92
C ALA A 139 18.65 1.25 -5.69
N LYS A 140 18.14 2.36 -5.13
CA LYS A 140 18.91 3.59 -4.87
C LYS A 140 18.58 4.16 -3.50
N ARG A 141 19.58 4.73 -2.82
CA ARG A 141 19.36 5.39 -1.52
C ARG A 141 18.41 6.58 -1.64
N THR A 142 18.44 7.30 -2.77
CA THR A 142 17.56 8.46 -3.00
C THR A 142 16.08 8.10 -3.18
N PHE A 143 15.74 6.82 -3.36
CA PHE A 143 14.35 6.36 -3.43
C PHE A 143 13.74 6.12 -2.06
N PHE A 144 14.57 6.00 -1.02
CA PHE A 144 14.13 5.74 0.34
C PHE A 144 13.85 7.05 1.08
N GLY A 145 12.67 7.14 1.70
CA GLY A 145 12.31 8.18 2.65
C GLY A 145 12.05 7.61 4.04
N ALA A 146 11.05 6.73 4.16
CA ALA A 146 10.66 6.08 5.41
C ALA A 146 10.05 4.70 5.18
N VAL A 147 10.28 3.80 6.15
CA VAL A 147 9.48 2.59 6.35
C VAL A 147 8.71 2.78 7.65
N VAL A 148 7.38 2.78 7.56
CA VAL A 148 6.47 2.87 8.70
C VAL A 148 5.89 1.49 8.94
N HIS A 149 5.88 1.02 10.19
CA HIS A 149 5.36 -0.32 10.50
C HIS A 149 4.47 -0.34 11.73
N ALA A 150 3.44 -1.19 11.69
CA ALA A 150 2.55 -1.47 12.80
C ALA A 150 2.23 -2.96 12.86
N THR A 151 1.99 -3.48 14.07
CA THR A 151 1.54 -4.87 14.32
C THR A 151 2.36 -5.99 13.62
N CYS A 152 3.61 -5.71 13.25
CA CYS A 152 4.49 -6.68 12.59
C CYS A 152 5.18 -7.61 13.60
N ASP A 153 5.37 -8.86 13.21
CA ASP A 153 6.12 -9.90 13.93
C ASP A 153 7.26 -10.45 13.03
N GLY A 154 8.22 -11.17 13.62
CA GLY A 154 9.39 -11.68 12.92
C GLY A 154 10.39 -10.58 12.54
N PHE A 155 10.97 -10.68 11.35
CA PHE A 155 12.03 -9.77 10.89
C PHE A 155 11.52 -8.73 9.87
N LEU A 156 11.98 -7.48 10.00
CA LEU A 156 11.84 -6.46 8.98
C LEU A 156 13.23 -6.06 8.50
N ASN A 157 13.60 -6.53 7.30
CA ASN A 157 14.90 -6.25 6.71
C ASN A 157 14.79 -5.10 5.70
N LEU A 158 15.66 -4.11 5.83
CA LEU A 158 15.81 -3.01 4.89
C LEU A 158 17.22 -3.04 4.30
N SER A 159 17.31 -3.00 2.97
CA SER A 159 18.58 -3.12 2.25
C SER A 159 18.63 -2.20 1.03
N LEU A 160 19.85 -1.88 0.60
CA LEU A 160 20.11 -1.28 -0.71
C LEU A 160 20.63 -2.37 -1.66
N ALA A 161 20.19 -2.34 -2.92
CA ALA A 161 20.83 -3.14 -3.96
C ALA A 161 22.28 -2.68 -4.14
N ARG A 162 23.24 -3.60 -4.23
CA ARG A 162 24.64 -3.24 -4.52
C ARG A 162 24.73 -2.70 -5.96
N GLY A 163 25.20 -1.47 -6.13
CA GLY A 163 25.35 -0.83 -7.45
C GLY A 163 25.67 0.66 -7.46
N GLU A 164 25.53 1.39 -6.35
CA GLU A 164 25.90 2.83 -6.29
C GLU A 164 27.02 3.06 -5.28
N GLY A 165 28.26 2.79 -5.72
CA GLY A 165 29.42 3.57 -5.32
C GLY A 165 29.73 4.53 -6.46
N GLU A 166 29.83 5.82 -6.17
CA GLU A 166 30.41 6.78 -7.12
C GLU A 166 31.81 6.29 -7.52
N GLY A 167 32.01 5.92 -8.79
CA GLY A 167 33.31 5.47 -9.30
C GLY A 167 33.20 4.75 -10.63
N GLU A 168 33.57 5.45 -11.70
CA GLU A 168 33.78 4.90 -13.05
C GLU A 168 34.78 3.73 -12.99
N GLY A 169 34.41 2.59 -13.57
CA GLY A 169 35.29 1.44 -13.70
C GLY A 169 34.65 0.36 -14.57
N GLU A 170 35.13 0.23 -15.81
CA GLU A 170 34.77 -0.84 -16.73
C GLU A 170 35.17 -2.20 -16.16
N GLY A 171 34.27 -3.19 -16.23
CA GLY A 171 34.58 -4.57 -15.85
C GLY A 171 33.41 -5.51 -16.10
N GLU A 172 33.53 -6.33 -17.14
CA GLU A 172 32.66 -7.48 -17.41
C GLU A 172 32.83 -8.53 -16.30
N GLY A 173 31.73 -9.01 -15.72
CA GLY A 173 31.75 -10.05 -14.70
C GLY A 173 30.38 -10.70 -14.56
N GLU A 174 30.34 -12.01 -14.77
CA GLU A 174 29.16 -12.87 -14.72
C GLU A 174 28.48 -12.83 -13.34
N GLY A 175 27.15 -12.81 -13.33
CA GLY A 175 26.32 -12.48 -12.18
C GLY A 175 26.43 -13.44 -10.99
N GLU A 176 27.06 -12.98 -9.91
CA GLU A 176 26.89 -13.53 -8.57
C GLU A 176 25.55 -13.07 -7.95
N PRO A 177 24.89 -13.91 -7.13
CA PRO A 177 23.67 -13.52 -6.43
C PRO A 177 23.94 -12.37 -5.45
N PRO A 178 23.01 -11.42 -5.28
CA PRO A 178 23.24 -10.24 -4.46
C PRO A 178 23.45 -10.60 -2.99
N VAL A 179 24.59 -10.16 -2.43
CA VAL A 179 24.88 -10.22 -1.00
C VAL A 179 24.17 -9.06 -0.31
N VAL A 180 23.31 -9.38 0.66
CA VAL A 180 22.53 -8.42 1.45
C VAL A 180 23.47 -7.62 2.36
N VAL A 181 23.38 -6.29 2.30
CA VAL A 181 24.07 -5.38 3.22
C VAL A 181 22.98 -4.73 4.08
N ASP A 182 23.01 -5.00 5.39
CA ASP A 182 22.06 -4.44 6.33
C ASP A 182 22.22 -2.91 6.40
N LEU A 183 21.16 -2.17 6.06
CA LEU A 183 21.08 -0.77 6.45
C LEU A 183 20.95 -0.73 7.97
N VAL A 184 21.97 -0.17 8.63
CA VAL A 184 22.05 -0.07 10.10
C VAL A 184 20.74 0.52 10.63
N ALA A 185 20.15 -0.12 11.64
CA ALA A 185 18.84 0.12 12.25
C ALA A 185 18.48 1.57 12.65
N ALA A 186 19.36 2.55 12.42
CA ALA A 186 19.22 3.94 12.81
C ALA A 186 18.26 4.79 11.94
N GLU A 187 17.86 4.34 10.74
CA GLU A 187 16.93 5.08 9.87
C GLU A 187 15.49 4.53 9.87
N VAL A 188 15.22 3.41 10.56
CA VAL A 188 13.86 2.87 10.71
C VAL A 188 13.15 3.63 11.83
N ARG A 189 12.31 4.60 11.46
CA ARG A 189 11.43 5.28 12.40
C ARG A 189 10.15 4.48 12.55
N SER A 190 10.03 3.75 13.65
CA SER A 190 8.72 3.23 14.07
C SER A 190 7.83 4.42 14.42
N ILE A 191 6.84 4.68 13.57
CA ILE A 191 5.74 5.59 13.87
C ILE A 191 4.50 4.72 13.91
N HIS A 192 4.01 4.45 15.11
CA HIS A 192 2.72 3.82 15.29
C HIS A 192 1.63 4.81 14.87
N TRP A 193 0.88 4.50 13.82
CA TRP A 193 -0.36 5.20 13.50
C TRP A 193 -1.44 4.16 13.26
N SER A 194 -2.40 4.07 14.19
CA SER A 194 -3.58 3.23 14.01
C SER A 194 -4.72 4.10 13.48
N PRO A 195 -5.43 3.70 12.41
CA PRO A 195 -6.67 4.37 12.01
C PRO A 195 -7.79 4.25 13.06
N TYR A 196 -7.57 3.47 14.14
CA TYR A 196 -8.45 3.37 15.31
C TYR A 196 -8.06 4.30 16.46
N ASP A 197 -6.97 5.05 16.34
CA ASP A 197 -6.66 6.11 17.29
C ASP A 197 -7.65 7.25 17.06
N ARG A 198 -8.56 7.45 18.02
CA ARG A 198 -9.47 8.59 18.01
C ARG A 198 -8.61 9.85 17.92
N VAL A 199 -8.81 10.64 16.87
CA VAL A 199 -8.40 12.05 16.84
C VAL A 199 -9.12 12.71 18.00
N GLY A 200 -8.44 12.85 19.13
CA GLY A 200 -8.90 13.69 20.21
C GLY A 200 -8.90 15.12 19.70
N GLU A 201 -10.09 15.73 19.62
CA GLU A 201 -10.22 17.18 19.60
C GLU A 201 -9.38 17.72 20.76
N VAL A 202 -8.27 18.38 20.41
CA VAL A 202 -7.70 19.38 21.30
C VAL A 202 -8.50 20.64 21.04
N ASP A 203 -9.42 20.94 21.96
CA ASP A 203 -10.04 22.25 22.08
C ASP A 203 -8.91 23.29 22.11
N ALA A 204 -8.75 23.98 20.99
CA ALA A 204 -7.95 25.19 20.92
C ALA A 204 -8.86 26.34 21.35
N ASP A 205 -8.77 26.73 22.61
CA ASP A 205 -9.06 28.10 23.03
C ASP A 205 -7.95 28.54 24.01
N PRO A 206 -7.55 29.83 24.00
CA PRO A 206 -6.19 30.31 24.24
C PRO A 206 -5.70 30.29 25.69
#